data_AF-A0A9D8AFD7-F1
#
_entry.id   AF-A0A9D8AFD7-F1
#
_cell.length_a   1.000
_cell.length_b   1.000
_cell.length_c   1.000
_cell.angle_alpha   90.00
_cell.angle_beta   90.00
_cell.angle_gamma   90.00
#
_symmetry.space_group_name_H-M   'P 1'
#
loop_
_entity.id
_entity.type
_entity.pdbx_description
1 polymer ?
#
loop_
_entity_poly.entity_id
_entity_poly.type
_entity_poly.pdbx_seq_one_letter_code
_entity_poly.pdbx_strand_id
1 'polypeptide(L)' 'MSPIQIERQKCTIYSRVCGWMAPVRCWNEGKKSEYADRVTYDKSE' A
#
# COMPACT_ATOMS: atom_id res chain seq x y z
N MET A 1 -16.45 5.04 33.70
CA MET A 1 -15.90 5.91 32.63
C MET A 1 -16.47 5.42 31.32
N SER A 2 -17.24 6.25 30.61
CA SER A 2 -17.75 5.92 29.28
C SER A 2 -16.60 5.96 28.27
N PRO A 3 -16.57 5.08 27.25
CA PRO A 3 -15.54 5.13 26.22
C PRO A 3 -15.66 6.43 25.43
N ILE A 4 -14.54 7.12 25.26
CA ILE A 4 -14.44 8.31 24.41
C ILE A 4 -14.60 7.83 22.96
N GLN A 5 -15.67 8.25 22.28
CA GLN A 5 -15.81 8.02 20.84
C GLN A 5 -14.82 8.94 20.11
N ILE A 6 -13.76 8.34 19.57
CA ILE A 6 -12.74 9.04 18.77
C ILE A 6 -12.96 8.68 17.31
N GLU A 7 -13.25 9.67 16.48
CA GLU A 7 -13.27 9.52 15.03
C GLU A 7 -11.82 9.38 14.52
N ARG A 8 -11.50 8.24 13.88
CA ARG A 8 -10.15 7.95 13.38
C ARG A 8 -10.05 8.24 11.89
N GLN A 9 -8.98 8.93 11.50
CA GLN A 9 -8.61 9.14 10.11
C GLN A 9 -8.12 7.83 9.47
N LYS A 10 -8.57 7.52 8.25
CA LYS A 10 -8.09 6.36 7.49
C LYS A 10 -6.68 6.59 6.96
N CYS A 11 -5.75 5.68 7.26
CA CYS A 11 -4.41 5.68 6.67
C CYS A 11 -4.48 5.37 5.17
N THR A 12 -3.89 6.23 4.33
CA THR A 12 -3.76 5.96 2.90
C THR A 12 -2.39 5.36 2.63
N ILE A 13 -2.38 4.17 2.02
CA ILE A 13 -1.15 3.44 1.68
C ILE A 13 -0.70 3.87 0.29
N TYR A 14 0.57 4.24 0.18
CA TYR A 14 1.22 4.60 -1.08
C TYR A 14 2.27 3.57 -1.45
N SER A 15 2.44 3.37 -2.76
CA SER A 15 3.43 2.46 -3.33
C SER A 15 4.04 3.09 -4.58
N ARG A 16 5.31 2.75 -4.86
CA ARG A 16 6.01 3.23 -6.04
C ARG A 16 5.58 2.45 -7.28
N VAL A 17 5.14 3.18 -8.30
CA VAL A 17 4.79 2.65 -9.63
C VAL A 17 5.57 3.46 -10.67
N CYS A 18 6.40 2.81 -11.49
CA CYS A 18 7.16 3.43 -12.59
C CYS A 18 7.81 4.80 -12.26
N GLY A 19 8.35 4.95 -11.04
CA GLY A 19 9.08 6.15 -10.62
C GLY A 19 8.29 7.18 -9.79
N TRP A 20 6.97 7.07 -9.64
CA TRP A 20 6.16 7.98 -8.82
C TRP A 20 5.39 7.26 -7.70
N MET A 21 4.97 7.99 -6.67
CA MET A 21 4.20 7.46 -5.54
C MET A 21 2.69 7.49 -5.85
N ALA A 22 2.09 6.31 -6.01
CA ALA A 22 0.67 6.14 -6.30
C ALA A 22 -0.08 5.60 -5.08
N PRO A 23 -1.30 6.07 -4.79
CA PRO A 23 -2.12 5.52 -3.72
C PRO A 23 -2.62 4.12 -4.12
N VAL A 24 -2.39 3.12 -3.26
CA VAL A 24 -2.72 1.70 -3.51
C VAL A 24 -4.22 1.48 -3.71
N ARG A 25 -5.06 2.33 -3.08
CA ARG A 25 -6.53 2.27 -3.22
C ARG A 25 -7.01 2.44 -4.67
N CYS A 26 -6.21 3.06 -5.53
CA CYS A 26 -6.56 3.34 -6.93
C CYS A 26 -5.99 2.30 -7.92
N TRP A 27 -5.44 1.19 -7.44
CA TRP A 27 -4.85 0.18 -8.32
C TRP A 27 -5.92 -0.63 -9.07
N ASN A 28 -5.75 -0.72 -10.39
CA ASN A 28 -6.49 -1.66 -11.22
C ASN A 28 -5.99 -3.10 -10.99
N GLU A 29 -6.71 -4.08 -11.52
CA GLU A 29 -6.38 -5.51 -11.34
C GLU A 29 -5.02 -5.87 -11.93
N GLY A 30 -4.66 -5.29 -13.09
CA GLY A 30 -3.33 -5.50 -13.70
C GLY A 30 -2.18 -5.07 -12.78
N LYS A 31 -2.27 -3.89 -12.15
CA LYS A 31 -1.24 -3.42 -11.22
C LYS A 31 -1.16 -4.25 -9.94
N LYS A 32 -2.26 -4.85 -9.50
CA LYS A 32 -2.24 -5.81 -8.38
C LYS A 32 -1.50 -7.10 -8.78
N SER A 33 -1.75 -7.61 -9.98
CA SER A 33 -1.03 -8.78 -10.51
C SER A 33 0.46 -8.50 -10.66
N GLU A 34 0.84 -7.41 -11.34
CA GLU A 34 2.24 -7.00 -11.51
C GLU A 34 2.96 -6.79 -10.17
N TYR A 35 2.24 -6.36 -9.12
CA TYR A 35 2.82 -6.18 -7.80
C TYR A 35 3.13 -7.51 -7.11
N ALA A 36 2.31 -8.54 -7.33
CA ALA A 36 2.52 -9.88 -6.77
C ALA A 36 3.79 -10.55 -7.33
N ASP A 37 4.15 -10.24 -8.58
CA ASP A 37 5.35 -10.77 -9.23
C ASP A 37 6.64 -10.05 -8.80
N ARG A 38 6.56 -8.98 -7.99
CA ARG A 38 7.75 -8.23 -7.54
C ARG A 38 8.53 -9.02 -6.50
N VAL A 39 9.82 -9.19 -6.74
CA VAL A 39 10.76 -9.76 -5.77
C VAL A 39 11.50 -8.66 -5.00
N THR A 40 11.62 -8.85 -3.69
CA THR A 40 12.49 -8.02 -2.86
C THR A 40 13.92 -8.54 -2.98
N TYR A 41 14.88 -7.63 -3.08
CA TYR A 41 16.29 -8.00 -2.98
C TYR A 41 16.58 -8.51 -1.57
N ASP A 42 17.07 -9.75 -1.46
CA ASP A 42 17.61 -10.31 -0.23
C ASP A 42 19.15 -10.39 -0.34
N LYS A 43 19.86 -10.02 0.73
CA LYS A 43 21.34 -9.97 0.74
C LYS A 43 21.95 -11.34 1.10
N SER A 44 21.16 -12.29 1.58
CA SER A 44 21.63 -13.59 2.05
C SER A 44 21.75 -14.65 0.95
N GLU A 45 21.31 -14.33 -0.27
CA GLU A 45 21.60 -15.09 -1.50
C GLU A 45 22.84 -14.54 -2.25
#